data_AF-C4VB05-F1
#
_entry.id   AF-C4VB05-F1
#
_cell.length_a   1.000
_cell.length_b   1.000
_cell.length_c   1.000
_cell.angle_alpha   90.00
_cell.angle_beta   90.00
_cell.angle_gamma   90.00
#
_symmetry.space_group_name_H-M   'P 1'
#
loop_
_entity.id
_entity.type
_entity.pdbx_description
1 polymer ?
#
loop_
_entity_poly.entity_id
_entity_poly.type
_entity_poly.pdbx_seq_one_letter_code
_entity_poly.pdbx_strand_id
1 'polypeptide(L)'
;MLSLNEKLEFTSIIKSLLLKHSSLKYEIEARIGKIYNKETESRIKINSLTPVIFTKLPRNHLFMPGVDQWDFKTLKNNLNFKEHIEDLFQYLKNGNRVRFVNNEYRFCEKKRKILVVDLYLPQYKYDIRISIMTEEKQMQRQTQSSVDFVRHRKRDTFTDKWFNYDFTVVRTNNEVTYEVEIEVDDMNYRVEDFIDTFFKINILK
;
A
#
# COMPACT_ATOMS: atom_id res chain seq x y z
N MET A 1 1.11 22.09 -11.40
CA MET A 1 2.32 21.41 -11.91
C MET A 1 3.52 21.87 -11.11
N LEU A 2 4.31 20.93 -10.58
CA LEU A 2 5.59 21.23 -9.94
C LEU A 2 6.58 21.81 -10.96
N SER A 3 7.49 22.66 -10.52
CA SER A 3 8.68 22.94 -11.33
C SER A 3 9.50 21.66 -11.51
N LEU A 4 10.27 21.58 -12.60
CA LEU A 4 11.12 20.43 -12.87
C LEU A 4 12.11 20.18 -11.72
N ASN A 5 12.65 21.25 -11.12
CA ASN A 5 13.61 21.17 -10.01
C ASN A 5 12.98 20.62 -8.73
N GLU A 6 11.76 21.04 -8.37
CA GLU A 6 11.05 20.50 -7.19
C GLU A 6 10.70 19.02 -7.36
N LYS A 7 10.32 18.60 -8.58
CA LYS A 7 10.08 17.19 -8.89
C LYS A 7 11.38 16.38 -8.73
N LEU A 8 12.51 16.90 -9.21
CA LEU A 8 13.80 16.24 -9.11
C LEU A 8 14.26 16.08 -7.66
N GLU A 9 14.11 17.11 -6.83
CA GLU A 9 14.48 17.07 -5.42
C GLU A 9 13.62 16.06 -4.63
N PHE A 10 12.30 16.10 -4.80
CA PHE A 10 11.37 15.15 -4.17
C PHE A 10 11.70 13.70 -4.54
N THR A 11 11.87 13.43 -5.83
CA THR A 11 12.23 12.10 -6.33
C THR A 11 13.60 11.66 -5.81
N SER A 12 14.57 12.56 -5.70
CA SER A 12 15.89 12.28 -5.15
C SER A 12 15.82 11.83 -3.68
N ILE A 13 14.99 12.51 -2.86
CA ILE A 13 14.81 12.13 -1.45
C ILE A 13 14.22 10.72 -1.35
N ILE A 14 13.13 10.43 -2.06
CA ILE A 14 12.51 9.08 -2.03
C ILE A 14 13.49 8.03 -2.56
N LYS A 15 14.20 8.33 -3.64
CA LYS A 15 15.21 7.44 -4.21
C LYS A 15 16.28 7.10 -3.19
N SER A 16 16.80 8.09 -2.47
CA SER A 16 17.80 7.87 -1.42
C SER A 16 17.30 7.00 -0.27
N LEU A 17 16.00 7.09 0.05
CA LEU A 17 15.38 6.25 1.08
C LEU A 17 15.23 4.80 0.59
N LEU A 18 14.73 4.60 -0.63
CA LEU A 18 14.52 3.27 -1.20
C LEU A 18 15.84 2.52 -1.45
N LEU A 19 16.88 3.21 -1.95
CA LEU A 19 18.18 2.59 -2.23
C LEU A 19 18.89 2.05 -0.98
N LYS A 20 18.61 2.60 0.21
CA LYS A 20 19.13 2.06 1.48
C LYS A 20 18.53 0.69 1.83
N HIS A 21 17.46 0.31 1.14
CA HIS A 21 16.64 -0.85 1.45
C HIS A 21 16.32 -1.70 0.21
N SER A 22 17.17 -1.71 -0.81
CA SER A 22 17.00 -2.52 -2.03
C SER A 22 17.44 -3.99 -1.87
N SER A 23 17.40 -4.55 -0.66
CA SER A 23 17.81 -5.94 -0.39
C SER A 23 16.70 -6.93 -0.72
N LEU A 24 17.03 -8.07 -1.35
CA LEU A 24 16.10 -9.14 -1.76
C LEU A 24 15.17 -9.69 -0.65
N LYS A 25 15.49 -9.45 0.62
CA LYS A 25 14.67 -9.91 1.75
C LYS A 25 13.53 -8.96 2.12
N TYR A 26 13.45 -7.81 1.46
CA TYR A 26 12.45 -6.78 1.75
C TYR A 26 11.38 -6.77 0.67
N GLU A 27 10.13 -6.72 1.12
CA GLU A 27 9.00 -6.35 0.29
C GLU A 27 8.88 -4.82 0.30
N ILE A 28 8.73 -4.24 -0.89
CA ILE A 28 8.53 -2.80 -1.10
C ILE A 28 7.18 -2.62 -1.77
N GLU A 29 6.27 -1.91 -1.10
CA GLU A 29 4.94 -1.60 -1.65
C GLU A 29 4.64 -0.10 -1.54
N ALA A 30 3.84 0.41 -2.47
CA ALA A 30 3.20 1.71 -2.38
C ALA A 30 1.67 1.51 -2.37
N ARG A 31 0.99 2.09 -1.39
CA ARG A 31 -0.47 2.06 -1.27
C ARG A 31 -1.06 3.43 -1.56
N ILE A 32 -2.16 3.45 -2.30
CA ILE A 32 -2.95 4.66 -2.53
C ILE A 32 -3.97 4.83 -1.40
N GLY A 33 -4.07 6.04 -0.85
CA GLY A 33 -4.95 6.31 0.28
C GLY A 33 -5.08 7.80 0.59
N LYS A 34 -5.44 8.14 1.82
CA LYS A 34 -5.52 9.53 2.28
C LYS A 34 -4.90 9.65 3.66
N ILE A 35 -4.19 10.74 3.92
CA ILE A 35 -3.72 11.09 5.26
C ILE A 35 -4.82 11.91 5.93
N TYR A 36 -5.38 11.38 7.02
CA TYR A 36 -6.47 11.98 7.78
C TYR A 36 -5.96 12.61 9.07
N ASN A 37 -6.60 13.70 9.48
CA ASN A 37 -6.59 14.15 10.86
C ASN A 37 -7.63 13.35 11.64
N LYS A 38 -7.22 12.75 12.76
CA LYS A 38 -8.04 11.88 13.63
C LYS A 38 -9.19 12.63 14.30
N GLU A 39 -9.02 13.92 14.56
CA GLU A 39 -10.00 14.74 15.28
C GLU A 39 -11.09 15.24 14.33
N THR A 40 -10.73 15.59 13.10
CA THR A 40 -11.69 16.16 12.13
C THR A 40 -12.23 15.12 11.15
N GLU A 41 -11.71 13.89 11.19
CA GLU A 41 -12.02 12.78 10.27
C GLU A 41 -11.90 13.18 8.78
N SER A 42 -11.11 14.23 8.50
CA SER A 42 -10.94 14.78 7.18
C SER A 42 -9.51 14.59 6.70
N ARG A 43 -9.34 14.45 5.37
CA ARG A 43 -8.01 14.50 4.76
C ARG A 43 -7.31 15.80 5.18
N ILE A 44 -6.04 15.70 5.54
CA ILE A 44 -5.24 16.85 5.96
C ILE A 44 -5.17 17.89 4.85
N LYS A 45 -5.06 19.16 5.27
CA LYS A 45 -4.83 20.29 4.38
C LYS A 45 -3.58 21.01 4.86
N ILE A 46 -2.47 20.78 4.18
CA ILE A 46 -1.23 21.52 4.41
C ILE A 46 -1.17 22.64 3.38
N ASN A 47 -0.84 23.85 3.83
CA ASN A 47 -0.60 24.99 2.94
C ASN A 47 0.73 24.81 2.20
N SER A 48 0.77 23.85 1.28
CA SER A 48 1.90 23.53 0.42
C SER A 48 1.40 23.30 -1.00
N LEU A 49 2.11 23.87 -1.97
CA LEU A 49 1.89 23.61 -3.39
C LEU A 49 2.67 22.38 -3.88
N THR A 50 3.65 21.93 -3.09
CA THR A 50 4.53 20.81 -3.38
C THR A 50 4.20 19.59 -2.50
N PRO A 51 4.48 18.36 -3.00
CA PRO A 51 4.44 17.16 -2.17
C PRO A 51 5.22 17.30 -0.87
N VAL A 52 4.69 16.72 0.21
CA VAL A 52 5.35 16.71 1.52
C VAL A 52 5.64 15.27 1.92
N ILE A 53 6.88 15.00 2.35
CA ILE A 53 7.34 13.68 2.77
C ILE A 53 7.29 13.60 4.30
N PHE A 54 6.60 12.60 4.82
CA PHE A 54 6.59 12.23 6.23
C PHE A 54 7.31 10.90 6.42
N THR A 55 8.47 10.91 7.08
CA THR A 55 9.09 9.69 7.61
C THR A 55 8.38 9.19 8.88
N LYS A 56 7.58 10.07 9.50
CA LYS A 56 6.67 9.77 10.59
C LYS A 56 5.52 10.77 10.60
N LEU A 57 4.29 10.29 10.50
CA LEU A 57 3.12 11.15 10.64
C LEU A 57 3.01 11.72 12.06
N PRO A 58 2.51 12.96 12.23
CA PRO A 58 2.21 13.49 13.56
C PRO A 58 1.15 12.64 14.27
N ARG A 59 1.13 12.64 15.61
CA ARG A 59 0.30 11.70 16.42
C ARG A 59 -1.20 11.77 16.13
N ASN A 60 -1.71 12.95 15.82
CA ASN A 60 -3.10 13.22 15.49
C ASN A 60 -3.45 12.91 14.02
N HIS A 61 -2.52 12.31 13.26
CA HIS A 61 -2.74 11.92 11.89
C HIS A 61 -2.67 10.40 11.71
N LEU A 62 -3.33 9.89 10.67
CA LEU A 62 -3.19 8.52 10.22
C LEU A 62 -3.34 8.42 8.70
N PHE A 63 -2.73 7.41 8.10
CA PHE A 63 -2.98 7.09 6.70
C PHE A 63 -4.02 5.97 6.62
N MET A 64 -5.09 6.21 5.86
CA MET A 64 -6.10 5.20 5.55
C MET A 64 -5.87 4.73 4.11
N PRO A 65 -5.55 3.44 3.88
CA PRO A 65 -5.48 2.90 2.54
C PRO A 65 -6.88 2.87 1.93
N GLY A 66 -6.94 3.04 0.62
CA GLY A 66 -8.15 2.88 -0.15
C GLY A 66 -8.54 4.10 -0.96
N VAL A 67 -9.27 3.83 -2.04
CA VAL A 67 -9.81 4.81 -2.96
C VAL A 67 -11.33 4.70 -3.01
N ASP A 68 -11.98 5.73 -3.56
CA ASP A 68 -13.42 5.71 -3.78
C ASP A 68 -13.78 4.61 -4.82
N GLN A 69 -14.95 3.98 -4.69
CA GLN A 69 -15.34 2.85 -5.56
C GLN A 69 -15.30 3.19 -7.05
N TRP A 70 -15.70 4.41 -7.42
CA TRP A 70 -15.68 4.84 -8.83
C TRP A 70 -14.25 4.93 -9.37
N ASP A 71 -13.34 5.54 -8.61
CA ASP A 71 -11.93 5.61 -8.96
C ASP A 71 -11.31 4.21 -9.05
N PHE A 72 -11.63 3.33 -8.10
CA PHE A 72 -11.18 1.94 -8.14
C PHE A 72 -11.55 1.25 -9.46
N LYS A 73 -12.81 1.38 -9.89
CA LYS A 73 -13.28 0.82 -11.17
C LYS A 73 -12.56 1.49 -12.35
N THR A 74 -12.43 2.80 -12.34
CA THR A 74 -11.75 3.56 -13.41
C THR A 74 -10.30 3.14 -13.57
N LEU A 75 -9.55 3.02 -12.47
CA LEU A 75 -8.16 2.57 -12.48
C LEU A 75 -8.01 1.12 -12.93
N LYS A 76 -9.03 0.29 -12.65
CA LYS A 76 -9.08 -1.11 -13.08
C LYS A 76 -9.39 -1.28 -14.57
N ASN A 77 -10.06 -0.29 -15.20
CA ASN A 77 -10.52 -0.41 -16.58
C ASN A 77 -9.35 -0.57 -17.55
N ASN A 78 -9.53 -1.42 -18.57
CA ASN A 78 -8.56 -1.71 -19.63
C ASN A 78 -7.27 -2.42 -19.18
N LEU A 79 -7.20 -2.90 -17.93
CA LEU A 79 -6.12 -3.76 -17.47
C LEU A 79 -6.45 -5.23 -17.71
N ASN A 80 -5.47 -5.99 -18.20
CA ASN A 80 -5.58 -7.43 -18.40
C ASN A 80 -5.03 -8.16 -17.16
N PHE A 81 -5.91 -8.45 -16.21
CA PHE A 81 -5.53 -9.14 -14.97
C PHE A 81 -5.06 -10.56 -15.26
N LYS A 82 -3.90 -10.91 -14.70
CA LYS A 82 -3.31 -12.25 -14.85
C LYS A 82 -3.81 -13.19 -13.77
N GLU A 83 -4.08 -12.64 -12.58
CA GLU A 83 -4.45 -13.43 -11.41
C GLU A 83 -5.70 -12.88 -10.73
N HIS A 84 -6.54 -13.80 -10.27
CA HIS A 84 -7.71 -13.53 -9.47
C HIS A 84 -7.68 -14.41 -8.24
N ILE A 85 -7.65 -13.80 -7.05
CA ILE A 85 -7.56 -14.53 -5.78
C ILE A 85 -8.66 -14.04 -4.84
N GLU A 86 -9.42 -15.00 -4.31
CA GLU A 86 -10.28 -14.79 -3.16
C GLU A 86 -9.68 -15.49 -1.95
N ASP A 87 -9.38 -14.72 -0.91
CA ASP A 87 -8.76 -15.23 0.30
C ASP A 87 -9.28 -14.55 1.56
N LEU A 88 -8.90 -15.12 2.69
CA LEU A 88 -9.26 -14.64 4.02
C LEU A 88 -8.01 -14.57 4.87
N PHE A 89 -7.85 -13.44 5.55
CA PHE A 89 -6.83 -13.28 6.58
C PHE A 89 -7.46 -13.12 7.95
N GLN A 90 -7.09 -14.00 8.88
CA GLN A 90 -7.37 -13.82 10.31
C GLN A 90 -6.19 -13.12 10.96
N TYR A 91 -6.40 -11.96 11.54
CA TYR A 91 -5.39 -11.22 12.29
C TYR A 91 -5.47 -11.63 13.74
N LEU A 92 -4.34 -12.01 14.32
CA LEU A 92 -4.25 -12.52 15.69
C LEU A 92 -3.72 -11.42 16.62
N LYS A 93 -4.13 -11.42 17.89
CA LYS A 93 -3.69 -10.42 18.89
C LYS A 93 -2.17 -10.42 19.13
N ASN A 94 -1.48 -11.51 18.83
CA ASN A 94 -0.02 -11.60 18.92
C ASN A 94 0.72 -10.99 17.69
N GLY A 95 0.00 -10.38 16.76
CA GLY A 95 0.53 -9.72 15.57
C GLY A 95 0.79 -10.64 14.37
N ASN A 96 0.52 -11.94 14.49
CA ASN A 96 0.52 -12.84 13.34
C ASN A 96 -0.78 -12.71 12.54
N ARG A 97 -0.73 -13.11 11.28
CA ARG A 97 -1.93 -13.25 10.44
C ARG A 97 -1.92 -14.60 9.74
N VAL A 98 -3.10 -15.21 9.63
CA VAL A 98 -3.28 -16.55 9.05
C VAL A 98 -4.06 -16.43 7.77
N ARG A 99 -3.52 -16.95 6.66
CA ARG A 99 -4.17 -16.95 5.35
C ARG A 99 -4.94 -18.24 5.13
N PHE A 100 -6.17 -18.08 4.63
CA PHE A 100 -7.02 -19.15 4.15
C PHE A 100 -7.41 -18.88 2.70
N VAL A 101 -7.42 -19.93 1.87
CA VAL A 101 -7.92 -19.88 0.49
C VAL A 101 -8.87 -21.06 0.32
N ASN A 102 -10.09 -20.82 -0.14
CA ASN A 102 -11.17 -21.81 -0.20
C ASN A 102 -11.41 -22.51 1.16
N ASN A 103 -11.35 -21.75 2.26
CA ASN A 103 -11.44 -22.24 3.65
C ASN A 103 -10.32 -23.19 4.09
N GLU A 104 -9.31 -23.42 3.25
CA GLU A 104 -8.13 -24.21 3.60
C GLU A 104 -7.02 -23.31 4.12
N TYR A 105 -6.40 -23.72 5.22
CA TYR A 105 -5.20 -23.06 5.74
C TYR A 105 -4.08 -23.09 4.69
N ARG A 106 -3.42 -21.95 4.48
CA ARG A 106 -2.24 -21.86 3.62
C ARG A 106 -0.96 -21.65 4.42
N PHE A 107 -0.92 -20.58 5.20
CA PHE A 107 0.23 -20.25 6.04
C PHE A 107 -0.16 -19.29 7.16
N CYS A 108 0.70 -19.20 8.16
CA CYS A 108 0.74 -18.13 9.14
C CYS A 108 1.93 -17.23 8.81
N GLU A 109 1.79 -15.91 8.90
CA GLU A 109 2.91 -15.01 8.66
C GLU A 109 2.92 -13.83 9.61
N LYS A 110 4.11 -13.25 9.76
CA LYS A 110 4.34 -12.02 10.50
C LYS A 110 5.01 -11.00 9.59
N LYS A 111 4.33 -9.89 9.34
CA LYS A 111 4.89 -8.72 8.66
C LYS A 111 5.54 -7.79 9.68
N ARG A 112 6.78 -7.40 9.44
CA ARG A 112 7.47 -6.38 10.23
C ARG A 112 7.83 -5.20 9.34
N LYS A 113 7.25 -4.04 9.64
CA LYS A 113 7.56 -2.77 8.96
C LYS A 113 8.95 -2.29 9.38
N ILE A 114 9.81 -2.03 8.40
CA ILE A 114 11.14 -1.46 8.58
C ILE A 114 11.09 0.04 8.39
N LEU A 115 10.45 0.46 7.30
CA LEU A 115 10.29 1.87 6.95
C LEU A 115 8.87 2.09 6.44
N VAL A 116 8.30 3.22 6.84
CA VAL A 116 7.05 3.74 6.30
C VAL A 116 7.29 5.19 5.95
N VAL A 117 6.97 5.57 4.73
CA VAL A 117 7.03 6.95 4.24
C VAL A 117 5.66 7.32 3.72
N ASP A 118 5.08 8.37 4.28
CA ASP A 118 3.80 8.92 3.86
C ASP A 118 4.03 10.18 3.02
N LEU A 119 3.42 10.22 1.85
CA LEU A 119 3.56 11.30 0.87
C LEU A 119 2.23 12.05 0.79
N TYR A 120 2.19 13.27 1.32
CA TYR A 120 1.06 14.16 1.11
C TYR A 120 1.16 14.81 -0.27
N LEU A 121 0.12 14.64 -1.08
CA LEU A 121 0.11 15.06 -2.48
C LEU A 121 -1.00 16.11 -2.71
N PRO A 122 -0.72 17.42 -2.56
CA PRO A 122 -1.76 18.46 -2.56
C PRO A 122 -2.54 18.57 -3.87
N GLN A 123 -1.91 18.25 -5.01
CA GLN A 123 -2.50 18.33 -6.35
C GLN A 123 -3.30 17.06 -6.73
N TYR A 124 -3.21 15.99 -5.93
CA TYR A 124 -3.83 14.70 -6.20
C TYR A 124 -4.97 14.42 -5.23
N LYS A 125 -5.98 13.68 -5.67
CA LYS A 125 -7.12 13.26 -4.85
C LYS A 125 -6.68 12.34 -3.69
N TYR A 126 -5.63 11.56 -3.90
CA TYR A 126 -5.06 10.62 -2.93
C TYR A 126 -3.61 10.94 -2.59
N ASP A 127 -3.23 10.55 -1.38
CA ASP A 127 -1.87 10.49 -0.85
C ASP A 127 -1.29 9.08 -1.06
N ILE A 128 0.01 8.91 -0.87
CA ILE A 128 0.70 7.62 -1.05
C ILE A 128 1.42 7.21 0.23
N ARG A 129 1.34 5.94 0.60
CA ARG A 129 2.19 5.33 1.63
C ARG A 129 3.13 4.34 0.99
N ILE A 130 4.42 4.58 1.10
CA ILE A 130 5.46 3.61 0.76
C ILE A 130 5.83 2.83 2.02
N SER A 131 5.79 1.51 1.95
CA SER A 131 6.17 0.63 3.05
C SER A 131 7.27 -0.33 2.60
N ILE A 132 8.28 -0.49 3.45
CA ILE A 132 9.32 -1.50 3.31
C ILE A 132 9.20 -2.44 4.49
N MET A 133 9.10 -3.73 4.23
CA MET A 133 8.85 -4.73 5.27
C MET A 133 9.59 -6.04 5.04
N THR A 134 9.73 -6.82 6.11
CA THR A 134 10.08 -8.25 6.02
C THR A 134 8.82 -9.07 6.25
N GLU A 135 8.68 -10.16 5.48
CA GLU A 135 7.70 -11.20 5.71
C GLU A 135 8.37 -12.46 6.24
N GLU A 136 7.91 -12.97 7.37
CA GLU A 136 8.29 -14.29 7.87
C GLU A 136 7.10 -15.23 7.76
N LYS A 137 7.17 -16.21 6.84
CA LYS A 137 6.13 -17.21 6.61
C LYS A 137 6.42 -18.48 7.39
N GLN A 138 5.42 -18.93 8.14
CA GLN A 138 5.41 -20.17 8.90
C GLN A 138 4.33 -21.09 8.32
N MET A 139 4.75 -22.24 7.79
CA MET A 139 3.81 -23.21 7.22
C MET A 139 3.03 -23.96 8.30
N GLN A 140 3.54 -24.01 9.54
CA GLN A 140 2.84 -24.66 10.65
C GLN A 140 1.79 -23.74 11.27
N ARG A 141 0.62 -24.30 11.56
CA ARG A 141 -0.51 -23.56 12.15
C ARG A 141 -0.19 -23.17 13.59
N GLN A 142 -0.10 -21.86 13.87
CA GLN A 142 -0.11 -21.37 15.25
C GLN A 142 -1.54 -21.39 15.80
N THR A 143 -1.76 -22.07 16.93
CA THR A 143 -3.11 -22.33 17.48
C THR A 143 -3.42 -21.59 18.78
N GLN A 144 -2.48 -20.81 19.34
CA GLN A 144 -2.59 -20.35 20.73
C GLN A 144 -3.06 -18.90 20.92
N SER A 145 -3.21 -18.09 19.86
CA SER A 145 -3.67 -16.70 19.99
C SER A 145 -5.11 -16.53 19.52
N SER A 146 -5.90 -15.74 20.25
CA SER A 146 -7.24 -15.33 19.81
C SER A 146 -7.18 -14.47 18.55
N VAL A 147 -8.18 -14.62 17.69
CA VAL A 147 -8.43 -13.74 16.54
C VAL A 147 -8.84 -12.36 17.06
N ASP A 148 -8.26 -11.32 16.46
CA ASP A 148 -8.57 -9.91 16.68
C ASP A 148 -9.65 -9.45 15.68
N PHE A 149 -9.38 -9.59 14.39
CA PHE A 149 -10.34 -9.32 13.32
C PHE A 149 -10.07 -10.19 12.08
N VAL A 150 -11.04 -10.22 11.17
CA VAL A 150 -10.97 -11.00 9.93
C VAL A 150 -11.15 -10.09 8.72
N ARG A 151 -10.31 -10.26 7.71
CA ARG A 151 -10.43 -9.58 6.42
C ARG A 151 -10.72 -10.60 5.33
N HIS A 152 -11.85 -10.43 4.65
CA HIS A 152 -12.13 -11.13 3.40
C HIS A 152 -11.62 -10.28 2.25
N ARG A 153 -10.89 -10.87 1.31
CA ARG A 153 -10.28 -10.13 0.21
C ARG A 153 -10.62 -10.79 -1.11
N LYS A 154 -10.97 -9.95 -2.07
CA LYS A 154 -11.09 -10.30 -3.49
C LYS A 154 -10.09 -9.43 -4.23
N ARG A 155 -9.05 -10.05 -4.77
CA ARG A 155 -7.92 -9.36 -5.37
C ARG A 155 -7.77 -9.73 -6.83
N ASP A 156 -7.60 -8.72 -7.65
CA ASP A 156 -7.16 -8.83 -9.03
C ASP A 156 -5.75 -8.25 -9.14
N THR A 157 -4.83 -9.01 -9.70
CA THR A 157 -3.42 -8.58 -9.87
C THR A 157 -3.09 -8.42 -11.34
N PHE A 158 -2.58 -7.23 -11.67
CA PHE A 158 -2.02 -6.91 -12.98
C PHE A 158 -0.51 -6.76 -12.84
N THR A 159 0.26 -7.41 -13.71
CA THR A 159 1.73 -7.34 -13.67
C THR A 159 2.24 -6.59 -14.89
N ASP A 160 3.01 -5.53 -14.67
CA ASP A 160 3.75 -4.79 -15.70
C ASP A 160 5.23 -4.71 -15.33
N LYS A 161 6.07 -5.35 -16.14
CA LYS A 161 7.52 -5.45 -15.96
C LYS A 161 7.90 -5.94 -14.55
N TRP A 162 8.37 -5.04 -13.69
CA TRP A 162 8.90 -5.31 -12.36
C TRP A 162 7.89 -5.04 -11.24
N PHE A 163 6.65 -4.67 -11.59
CA PHE A 163 5.64 -4.23 -10.63
C PHE A 163 4.36 -5.05 -10.73
N ASN A 164 3.82 -5.40 -9.56
CA ASN A 164 2.47 -5.95 -9.41
C ASN A 164 1.53 -4.84 -8.92
N TYR A 165 0.39 -4.72 -9.58
CA TYR A 165 -0.68 -3.80 -9.24
C TYR A 165 -1.84 -4.62 -8.67
N ASP A 166 -2.00 -4.51 -7.37
CA ASP A 166 -3.00 -5.26 -6.61
C ASP A 166 -4.24 -4.39 -6.39
N PHE A 167 -5.34 -4.79 -7.04
CA PHE A 167 -6.66 -4.19 -6.86
C PHE A 167 -7.46 -5.08 -5.93
N THR A 168 -7.58 -4.68 -4.66
CA THR A 168 -8.18 -5.53 -3.62
C THR A 168 -9.45 -4.91 -3.05
N VAL A 169 -10.57 -5.61 -3.20
CA VAL A 169 -11.79 -5.34 -2.43
C VAL A 169 -11.68 -6.07 -1.09
N VAL A 170 -11.73 -5.31 0.00
CA VAL A 170 -11.58 -5.79 1.36
C VAL A 170 -12.90 -5.65 2.07
N ARG A 171 -13.33 -6.70 2.79
CA ARG A 171 -14.47 -6.63 3.72
C ARG A 171 -14.02 -6.95 5.13
N THR A 172 -14.30 -6.05 6.06
CA THR A 172 -13.99 -6.17 7.50
C THR A 172 -15.17 -5.62 8.29
N ASN A 173 -15.78 -6.40 9.19
CA ASN A 173 -16.86 -5.91 10.07
C ASN A 173 -17.98 -5.11 9.34
N ASN A 174 -18.44 -5.60 8.17
CA ASN A 174 -19.41 -4.95 7.27
C ASN A 174 -18.93 -3.69 6.52
N GLU A 175 -17.71 -3.22 6.77
CA GLU A 175 -17.08 -2.15 6.00
C GLU A 175 -16.42 -2.72 4.74
N VAL A 176 -16.51 -1.96 3.65
CA VAL A 176 -15.88 -2.28 2.37
C VAL A 176 -14.82 -1.23 2.04
N THR A 177 -13.60 -1.67 1.78
CA THR A 177 -12.50 -0.81 1.34
C THR A 177 -12.00 -1.28 -0.01
N TYR A 178 -11.68 -0.32 -0.88
CA TYR A 178 -11.14 -0.57 -2.22
C TYR A 178 -9.66 -0.17 -2.23
N GLU A 179 -8.77 -1.13 -1.99
CA GLU A 179 -7.32 -0.90 -1.87
C GLU A 179 -6.63 -1.04 -3.23
N VAL A 180 -5.73 -0.11 -3.54
CA VAL A 180 -4.83 -0.18 -4.71
C VAL A 180 -3.40 -0.13 -4.20
N GLU A 181 -2.64 -1.18 -4.51
CA GLU A 181 -1.25 -1.36 -4.07
C GLU A 181 -0.36 -1.59 -5.29
N ILE A 182 0.85 -1.05 -5.26
CA ILE A 182 1.91 -1.31 -6.24
C ILE A 182 3.05 -1.97 -5.48
N GLU A 183 3.36 -3.21 -5.80
CA GLU A 183 4.43 -4.00 -5.18
C GLU A 183 5.58 -4.19 -6.16
N VAL A 184 6.81 -4.14 -5.66
CA VAL A 184 8.01 -4.52 -6.44
C VAL A 184 8.08 -6.05 -6.49
N ASP A 185 7.93 -6.62 -7.69
CA ASP A 185 8.00 -8.06 -7.94
C ASP A 185 9.43 -8.53 -8.25
N ASP A 186 10.18 -7.70 -8.98
CA ASP A 186 11.57 -7.98 -9.36
C ASP A 186 12.50 -6.87 -8.84
N MET A 187 13.49 -7.28 -8.06
CA MET A 187 14.44 -6.39 -7.40
C MET A 187 15.46 -5.74 -8.35
N ASN A 188 15.45 -6.10 -9.63
CA ASN A 188 16.18 -5.40 -10.69
C ASN A 188 15.46 -4.14 -11.21
N TYR A 189 14.32 -3.77 -10.62
CA TYR A 189 13.60 -2.54 -10.96
C TYR A 189 14.47 -1.28 -10.78
N ARG A 190 14.15 -0.24 -11.56
CA ARG A 190 14.70 1.10 -11.33
C ARG A 190 13.80 1.84 -10.36
N VAL A 191 14.41 2.44 -9.33
CA VAL A 191 13.68 3.18 -8.29
C VAL A 191 12.85 4.33 -8.87
N GLU A 192 13.35 4.98 -9.92
CA GLU A 192 12.64 6.03 -10.66
C GLU A 192 11.40 5.52 -11.41
N ASP A 193 11.41 4.27 -11.86
CA ASP A 193 10.24 3.68 -12.51
C ASP A 193 9.14 3.39 -11.47
N PHE A 194 9.53 3.00 -10.24
CA PHE A 194 8.59 2.79 -9.13
C PHE A 194 7.96 4.09 -8.64
N ILE A 195 8.79 5.04 -8.20
CA ILE A 195 8.77 6.42 -8.70
C ILE A 195 7.54 6.93 -9.47
N ASP A 196 7.72 6.94 -10.78
CA ASP A 196 6.76 7.43 -11.73
C ASP A 196 5.46 6.62 -11.73
N THR A 197 5.50 5.34 -11.35
CA THR A 197 4.31 4.48 -11.33
C THR A 197 3.25 4.98 -10.36
N PHE A 198 3.62 5.35 -9.13
CA PHE A 198 2.64 5.86 -8.17
C PHE A 198 2.06 7.21 -8.58
N PHE A 199 2.80 8.05 -9.31
CA PHE A 199 2.27 9.30 -9.85
C PHE A 199 1.34 9.09 -11.04
N LYS A 200 1.63 8.11 -11.90
CA LYS A 200 0.82 7.78 -13.08
C LYS A 200 -0.53 7.17 -12.72
N ILE A 201 -0.59 6.32 -11.70
CA ILE A 201 -1.83 5.67 -11.27
C ILE A 201 -2.70 6.57 -10.38
N ASN A 202 -2.14 7.65 -9.82
CA ASN A 202 -2.89 8.52 -8.93
C ASN A 202 -3.76 9.51 -9.73
N ILE A 203 -4.84 9.97 -9.11
CA ILE A 203 -5.88 10.76 -9.75
C ILE A 203 -5.68 12.23 -9.34
N LEU A 204 -5.62 13.11 -10.32
CA LEU A 204 -5.57 14.56 -10.08
C LEU A 204 -6.89 15.06 -9.52
N LYS A 205 -6.84 16.12 -8.69
CA LYS A 205 -8.04 16.77 -8.16
C LYS A 205 -8.82 17.52 -9.23
#